data_AF-A0AB33ESB8-F1
#
_entry.id   AF-A0AB33ESB8-F1
#
_cell.length_a   1.000
_cell.length_b   1.000
_cell.length_c   1.000
_cell.angle_alpha   90.00
_cell.angle_beta   90.00
_cell.angle_gamma   90.00
#
_symmetry.space_group_name_H-M   'P 1'
#
loop_
_entity.id
_entity.type
_entity.pdbx_description
1 polymer ?
#
loop_
_entity_poly.entity_id
_entity_poly.type
_entity_poly.pdbx_seq_one_letter_code
_entity_poly.pdbx_strand_id
1 'polypeptide(L)'
;MFSSGYSRSMGADGKRWSVRVTGEVRHWLCDLRDHDPASYESVRVAVDKLAEVGPGLGRPLVDTLRGSSLRNLKELRPRSGRDVAIRVLFVFDPWSQAVLLVAGNKAGDWTRWYRQHIPAAEVAYKAWLDSERERRGES
;
A
#
# COMPACT_ATOMS: atom_id res chain seq x y z
N MET A 1 -28.55 -33.47 23.82
CA MET A 1 -27.07 -33.51 23.82
C MET A 1 -26.65 -33.79 22.38
N PHE A 2 -26.00 -32.92 21.60
CA PHE A 2 -24.99 -31.92 21.91
C PHE A 2 -25.27 -30.62 21.13
N SER A 3 -25.06 -29.50 21.83
CA SER A 3 -24.90 -28.17 21.24
C SER A 3 -23.52 -28.11 20.58
N SER A 4 -23.44 -27.56 19.37
CA SER A 4 -22.24 -26.84 18.94
C SER A 4 -22.60 -25.90 17.81
N GLY A 5 -23.08 -24.72 18.20
CA GLY A 5 -23.11 -23.57 17.32
C GLY A 5 -21.68 -23.18 16.99
N TYR A 6 -21.29 -23.28 15.73
CA TYR A 6 -20.15 -22.54 15.21
C TYR A 6 -20.57 -21.07 15.13
N SER A 7 -20.50 -20.38 16.27
CA SER A 7 -20.44 -18.92 16.28
C SER A 7 -19.08 -18.54 15.69
N ARG A 8 -19.03 -18.37 14.37
CA ARG A 8 -17.93 -17.62 13.75
C ARG A 8 -18.05 -16.22 14.31
N SER A 9 -17.19 -15.91 15.28
CA SER A 9 -16.94 -14.55 15.72
C SER A 9 -16.53 -13.73 14.48
N MET A 10 -17.53 -13.09 13.87
CA MET A 10 -17.29 -11.90 13.08
C MET A 10 -16.79 -10.88 14.09
N GLY A 11 -15.50 -10.56 14.02
CA GLY A 11 -14.94 -9.47 14.80
C GLY A 11 -15.72 -8.20 14.47
N ALA A 12 -16.57 -7.78 15.40
CA ALA A 12 -17.14 -6.46 15.44
C ALA A 12 -16.00 -5.50 15.78
N ASP A 13 -15.57 -4.75 14.78
CA ASP A 13 -15.35 -3.31 14.83
C ASP A 13 -15.12 -2.85 13.39
N GLY A 14 -15.92 -1.89 12.89
CA GLY A 14 -15.72 -1.23 11.60
C GLY A 14 -14.47 -0.35 11.54
N LYS A 15 -13.34 -0.81 12.09
CA LYS A 15 -12.10 -0.07 12.23
C LYS A 15 -11.26 -0.25 10.97
N ARG A 16 -11.33 0.74 10.08
CA ARG A 16 -10.43 0.84 8.93
C ARG A 16 -8.98 1.05 9.40
N TRP A 17 -8.06 0.38 8.74
CA TRP A 17 -6.62 0.60 8.87
C TRP A 17 -6.27 2.02 8.44
N SER A 18 -5.38 2.67 9.19
CA SER A 18 -4.86 3.97 8.81
C SER A 18 -3.97 3.84 7.58
N VAL A 19 -4.31 4.54 6.50
CA VAL A 19 -3.44 4.65 5.33
C VAL A 19 -2.72 5.99 5.38
N ARG A 20 -1.38 5.94 5.35
CA ARG A 20 -0.48 7.08 5.28
C ARG A 20 0.15 7.13 3.90
N VAL A 21 0.40 8.33 3.41
CA VAL A 21 0.99 8.56 2.09
C VAL A 21 2.15 9.52 2.25
N THR A 22 3.29 9.17 1.65
CA THR A 22 4.42 10.09 1.53
C THR A 22 4.04 11.31 0.69
N GLY A 23 4.80 12.41 0.82
CA GLY A 23 4.59 13.61 0.02
C GLY A 23 4.69 13.34 -1.48
N GLU A 24 5.64 12.49 -1.89
CA GLU A 24 5.84 12.08 -3.28
C GLU A 24 4.61 11.35 -3.85
N VAL A 25 4.09 10.35 -3.12
CA VAL A 25 2.88 9.63 -3.54
C VAL A 25 1.67 10.55 -3.57
N ARG A 26 1.57 11.49 -2.62
CA ARG A 26 0.47 12.46 -2.60
C ARG A 26 0.48 13.35 -3.85
N HIS A 27 1.63 13.92 -4.21
CA HIS A 27 1.74 14.72 -5.44
C HIS A 27 1.40 13.89 -6.67
N TRP A 28 1.96 12.68 -6.77
CA TRP A 28 1.66 11.78 -7.88
C TRP A 28 0.16 11.45 -8.00
N LEU A 29 -0.54 11.23 -6.87
CA LEU A 29 -1.98 11.00 -6.87
C LEU A 29 -2.78 12.23 -7.33
N CYS A 30 -2.35 13.44 -6.96
CA CYS A 30 -2.95 14.69 -7.44
C CYS A 30 -2.79 14.82 -8.95
N ASP A 31 -1.58 14.63 -9.47
CA ASP A 31 -1.31 14.69 -10.91
C ASP A 31 -2.11 13.62 -11.66
N LEU A 32 -2.17 12.39 -11.12
CA LEU A 32 -2.94 11.31 -11.72
C LEU A 32 -4.43 11.62 -11.76
N ARG A 33 -4.99 12.20 -10.70
CA ARG A 33 -6.41 12.61 -10.67
C ARG A 33 -6.73 13.59 -11.78
N ASP A 34 -5.83 14.52 -12.04
CA ASP A 34 -6.08 15.63 -12.96
C ASP A 34 -5.84 15.21 -14.43
N HIS A 35 -4.92 14.26 -14.68
CA HIS A 35 -4.54 13.82 -16.02
C HIS A 35 -5.13 12.46 -16.46
N ASP A 36 -5.41 11.54 -15.52
CA ASP A 36 -6.04 10.24 -15.77
C ASP A 36 -6.99 9.84 -14.62
N PRO A 37 -8.20 10.42 -14.59
CA PRO A 37 -9.18 10.17 -13.53
C PRO A 37 -9.59 8.69 -13.40
N ALA A 38 -9.57 7.93 -14.49
CA ALA A 38 -9.98 6.52 -14.50
C ALA A 38 -8.94 5.64 -13.78
N SER A 39 -7.66 5.89 -14.04
CA SER A 39 -6.56 5.29 -13.29
C SER A 39 -6.60 5.70 -11.81
N TYR A 40 -6.78 6.99 -11.53
CA TYR A 40 -6.91 7.48 -10.15
C TYR A 40 -8.02 6.78 -9.38
N GLU A 41 -9.21 6.62 -9.97
CA GLU A 41 -10.32 5.93 -9.33
C GLU A 41 -9.98 4.47 -9.03
N SER A 42 -9.26 3.80 -9.94
CA SER A 42 -8.79 2.43 -9.72
C SER A 42 -7.81 2.33 -8.55
N VAL A 43 -6.91 3.32 -8.39
CA VAL A 43 -6.02 3.40 -7.21
C VAL A 43 -6.83 3.64 -5.95
N ARG A 44 -7.77 4.58 -5.98
CA ARG A 44 -8.62 4.94 -4.84
C ARG A 44 -9.37 3.72 -4.30
N VAL A 45 -10.00 2.93 -5.17
CA VAL A 45 -10.69 1.69 -4.81
C VAL A 45 -9.73 0.66 -4.20
N ALA A 46 -8.52 0.52 -4.75
CA ALA A 46 -7.53 -0.40 -4.20
C ALA A 46 -7.05 0.03 -2.81
N VAL A 47 -6.85 1.34 -2.59
CA VAL A 47 -6.48 1.91 -1.30
C VAL A 47 -7.61 1.78 -0.27
N ASP A 48 -8.86 2.01 -0.67
CA ASP A 48 -10.03 1.77 0.17
C ASP A 48 -10.08 0.31 0.63
N LYS A 49 -9.79 -0.63 -0.29
CA LYS A 49 -9.77 -2.05 0.07
C LYS A 49 -8.63 -2.40 1.02
N LEU A 50 -7.47 -1.77 0.83
CA LEU A 50 -6.34 -1.89 1.75
C LEU A 50 -6.70 -1.36 3.14
N ALA A 51 -7.40 -0.23 3.23
CA ALA A 51 -7.88 0.33 4.50
C ALA A 51 -8.91 -0.57 5.17
N GLU A 52 -9.80 -1.21 4.41
CA GLU A 52 -10.81 -2.12 4.96
C GLU A 52 -10.23 -3.43 5.50
N VAL A 53 -9.32 -4.05 4.74
CA VAL A 53 -8.85 -5.41 5.02
C VAL A 53 -7.51 -5.44 5.76
N GLY A 54 -6.64 -4.45 5.52
CA GLY A 54 -5.31 -4.38 6.12
C GLY A 54 -4.39 -5.53 5.70
N PRO A 55 -3.57 -6.08 6.62
CA PRO A 55 -2.56 -7.11 6.32
C PRO A 55 -3.10 -8.39 5.70
N GLY A 56 -4.40 -8.67 5.86
CA GLY A 56 -5.07 -9.81 5.24
C GLY A 56 -5.34 -9.65 3.74
N LEU A 57 -5.12 -8.46 3.16
CA LEU A 57 -5.33 -8.24 1.73
C LEU A 57 -4.23 -8.92 0.92
N GLY A 58 -4.62 -9.89 0.10
CA GLY A 58 -3.72 -10.70 -0.71
C GLY A 58 -3.93 -10.52 -2.22
N ARG A 59 -3.50 -11.53 -2.99
CA ARG A 59 -3.67 -11.56 -4.44
C ARG A 59 -5.16 -11.59 -4.82
N PRO A 60 -5.55 -10.96 -5.94
CA PRO A 60 -4.71 -10.32 -6.95
C PRO A 60 -4.31 -8.87 -6.62
N LEU A 61 -4.91 -8.21 -5.63
CA LEU A 61 -4.66 -6.78 -5.38
C LEU A 61 -3.31 -6.49 -4.73
N VAL A 62 -2.78 -7.40 -3.92
CA VAL A 62 -1.49 -7.21 -3.24
C VAL A 62 -0.52 -8.34 -3.57
N ASP A 63 0.76 -8.02 -3.65
CA ASP A 63 1.85 -8.99 -3.60
C ASP A 63 2.94 -8.56 -2.61
N THR A 64 3.80 -9.51 -2.24
CA THR A 64 5.01 -9.21 -1.47
C THR A 64 6.21 -9.20 -2.39
N LEU A 65 6.97 -8.10 -2.37
CA LEU A 65 8.16 -7.95 -3.20
C LEU A 65 9.36 -8.67 -2.58
N ARG A 66 10.24 -9.15 -3.45
CA ARG A 66 11.53 -9.74 -3.09
C ARG A 66 12.66 -8.83 -3.54
N GLY A 67 13.83 -8.98 -2.93
CA GLY A 67 15.03 -8.21 -3.28
C GLY A 67 15.12 -6.84 -2.61
N SER A 68 14.21 -6.52 -1.69
CA SER A 68 14.33 -5.36 -0.79
C SER A 68 14.97 -5.76 0.54
N SER A 69 15.66 -4.82 1.18
CA SER A 69 16.07 -4.90 2.58
C SER A 69 14.87 -4.93 3.54
N LEU A 70 13.73 -4.40 3.11
CA LEU A 70 12.46 -4.43 3.84
C LEU A 70 11.72 -5.75 3.60
N ARG A 71 11.74 -6.63 4.62
CA ARG A 71 11.11 -7.96 4.55
C ARG A 71 9.61 -7.95 4.28
N ASN A 72 8.94 -6.85 4.59
CA ASN A 72 7.49 -6.68 4.46
C ASN A 72 7.10 -5.67 3.37
N LEU A 73 8.02 -5.33 2.44
CA LEU A 73 7.68 -4.49 1.29
C LEU A 73 6.67 -5.19 0.38
N LYS A 74 5.57 -4.48 0.10
CA LYS A 74 4.45 -4.98 -0.68
C LYS A 74 4.19 -4.07 -1.87
N GLU A 75 3.53 -4.63 -2.88
CA GLU A 75 2.98 -3.88 -4.00
C GLU A 75 1.45 -3.95 -3.99
N LEU A 76 0.81 -2.80 -4.12
CA LEU A 76 -0.61 -2.71 -4.45
C LEU A 76 -0.74 -2.65 -5.98
N ARG A 77 -1.71 -3.40 -6.50
CA ARG A 77 -1.98 -3.58 -7.92
C ARG A 77 -3.41 -3.18 -8.26
N PRO A 78 -3.69 -1.86 -8.33
CA PRO A 78 -4.95 -1.37 -8.85
C PRO A 78 -5.27 -2.00 -10.20
N ARG A 79 -6.55 -2.27 -10.44
CA ARG A 79 -6.98 -2.74 -11.76
C ARG A 79 -6.58 -1.69 -12.79
N SER A 80 -5.85 -2.12 -13.80
CA SER A 80 -5.31 -1.25 -14.84
C SER A 80 -5.73 -1.78 -16.22
N GLY A 81 -5.80 -0.92 -17.24
CA GLY A 81 -6.01 -1.33 -18.63
C GLY A 81 -4.84 -2.13 -19.20
N ARG A 82 -4.89 -2.54 -20.47
CA ARG A 82 -3.79 -3.33 -21.10
C ARG A 82 -2.47 -2.57 -21.13
N ASP A 83 -2.52 -1.25 -21.32
CA ASP A 83 -1.34 -0.39 -21.52
C ASP A 83 -0.97 0.42 -20.27
N VAL A 84 -1.66 0.19 -19.14
CA VAL A 84 -1.41 0.86 -17.86
C VAL A 84 -1.05 -0.21 -16.85
N ALA A 85 -0.02 0.02 -16.04
CA ALA A 85 0.36 -0.90 -14.97
C ALA A 85 0.71 -0.11 -13.72
N ILE A 86 -0.28 0.49 -13.07
CA ILE A 86 -0.04 1.26 -11.86
C ILE A 86 0.38 0.32 -10.73
N ARG A 87 1.45 0.69 -10.03
CA ARG A 87 1.93 0.01 -8.83
C ARG A 87 2.19 1.03 -7.74
N VAL A 88 1.80 0.67 -6.53
CA VAL A 88 2.12 1.45 -5.32
C VAL A 88 2.88 0.54 -4.37
N LEU A 89 4.10 0.93 -4.03
CA LEU A 89 4.91 0.22 -3.04
C LEU A 89 4.54 0.70 -1.65
N PHE A 90 4.32 -0.23 -0.74
CA PHE A 90 3.87 0.09 0.60
C PHE A 90 4.35 -0.93 1.63
N VAL A 91 4.28 -0.55 2.90
CA VAL A 91 4.56 -1.42 4.05
C VAL A 91 3.48 -1.26 5.10
N PHE A 92 3.34 -2.27 5.96
CA PHE A 92 2.68 -2.09 7.25
C PHE A 92 3.74 -1.75 8.28
N ASP A 93 3.61 -0.60 8.92
CA ASP A 93 4.58 -0.14 9.92
C ASP A 93 4.31 -0.76 11.30
N PRO A 94 5.20 -0.54 12.30
CA PRO A 94 5.03 -1.08 13.65
C PRO A 94 3.78 -0.59 14.38
N TRP A 95 3.17 0.52 13.95
CA TRP A 95 2.00 1.12 14.59
C TRP A 95 0.70 0.80 13.85
N SER A 96 0.68 -0.29 13.09
CA SER A 96 -0.50 -0.78 12.37
C SER A 96 -1.05 0.22 11.34
N GLN A 97 -0.15 0.91 10.62
CA GLN A 97 -0.51 1.79 9.52
C GLN A 97 -0.01 1.20 8.20
N ALA A 98 -0.81 1.32 7.14
CA ALA A 98 -0.36 1.07 5.78
C ALA A 98 0.28 2.34 5.24
N VAL A 99 1.58 2.33 4.93
CA VAL A 99 2.32 3.49 4.47
C VAL A 99 2.63 3.32 2.99
N LEU A 100 2.00 4.13 2.13
CA LEU A 100 2.28 4.18 0.69
C LEU A 100 3.54 5.02 0.48
N LEU A 101 4.59 4.38 -0.03
CA LEU A 101 5.95 4.91 -0.09
C LEU A 101 6.26 5.54 -1.44
N VAL A 102 5.94 4.80 -2.51
CA VAL A 102 6.27 5.15 -3.90
C VAL A 102 5.14 4.68 -4.81
N ALA A 103 4.81 5.45 -5.85
CA ALA A 103 3.79 5.09 -6.84
C ALA A 103 4.29 5.40 -8.26
N GLY A 104 3.83 4.62 -9.24
CA GLY A 104 4.18 4.89 -10.63
C GLY A 104 3.47 3.98 -11.63
N ASN A 105 3.52 4.37 -12.91
CA ASN A 105 3.06 3.54 -14.02
C ASN A 105 4.21 2.67 -14.53
N LYS A 106 4.03 1.35 -14.46
CA LYS A 106 5.01 0.32 -14.83
C LYS A 106 4.87 -0.16 -16.28
N ALA A 107 4.05 0.49 -17.11
CA ALA A 107 3.89 0.10 -18.51
C ALA A 107 5.23 0.22 -19.27
N GLY A 108 5.64 -0.84 -19.97
CA GLY A 108 6.78 -0.81 -20.91
C GLY A 108 8.19 -1.10 -20.37
N ASP A 109 8.49 -0.96 -19.06
CA ASP A 109 9.84 -1.23 -18.53
C ASP A 109 9.84 -1.83 -17.11
N TRP A 110 9.62 -3.14 -17.04
CA TRP A 110 9.35 -3.87 -15.80
C TRP A 110 10.58 -4.03 -14.90
N THR A 111 11.74 -4.30 -15.48
CA THR A 111 12.97 -4.60 -14.73
C THR A 111 13.60 -3.33 -14.17
N ARG A 112 13.63 -2.26 -14.97
CA ARG A 112 14.18 -0.98 -14.53
C ARG A 112 13.33 -0.35 -13.44
N TRP A 113 12.00 -0.45 -13.54
CA TRP A 113 11.09 0.11 -12.56
C TRP A 113 11.38 -0.40 -11.15
N TYR A 114 11.44 -1.72 -10.94
CA TYR A 114 11.73 -2.27 -9.60
C TYR A 114 13.14 -1.91 -9.11
N ARG A 115 14.16 -1.95 -9.97
CA ARG A 115 15.53 -1.58 -9.60
C ARG A 115 15.64 -0.13 -9.11
N GLN A 116 14.78 0.76 -9.60
CA GLN A 116 14.74 2.16 -9.18
C GLN A 116 13.82 2.39 -7.98
N HIS A 117 12.63 1.80 -7.98
CA HIS A 117 11.58 2.14 -7.02
C HIS A 117 11.69 1.37 -5.71
N ILE A 118 12.33 0.19 -5.69
CA ILE A 118 12.61 -0.53 -4.43
C ILE A 118 13.57 0.30 -3.54
N PRO A 119 14.77 0.71 -3.98
CA PRO A 119 15.63 1.56 -3.16
C PRO A 119 14.97 2.88 -2.73
N ALA A 120 14.19 3.50 -3.61
CA ALA A 120 13.43 4.71 -3.27
C ALA A 120 12.43 4.47 -2.13
N ALA A 121 11.70 3.33 -2.18
CA ALA A 121 10.79 2.95 -1.10
C ALA A 121 11.52 2.68 0.22
N GLU A 122 12.73 2.10 0.18
CA GLU A 122 13.55 1.87 1.37
C GLU A 122 13.94 3.19 2.05
N VAL A 123 14.40 4.17 1.27
CA VAL A 123 14.73 5.52 1.76
C VAL A 123 13.49 6.21 2.31
N ALA A 124 12.37 6.18 1.58
CA ALA A 124 11.12 6.80 1.99
C ALA A 124 10.60 6.21 3.32
N TYR A 125 10.73 4.89 3.51
CA TYR A 125 10.28 4.25 4.74
C TYR A 125 11.18 4.56 5.94
N LYS A 126 12.50 4.66 5.74
CA LYS A 126 13.40 5.11 6.79
C LYS A 126 13.01 6.50 7.29
N ALA A 127 12.82 7.44 6.37
CA ALA A 127 12.39 8.80 6.71
C ALA A 127 11.03 8.81 7.43
N TRP A 128 10.08 7.97 6.99
CA TRP A 128 8.80 7.80 7.68
C TRP A 128 8.96 7.35 9.13
N LEU A 129 9.76 6.32 9.38
CA LEU A 129 9.97 5.78 10.73
C LEU A 129 10.59 6.81 11.67
N ASP A 130 11.57 7.58 11.19
CA ASP A 130 12.24 8.61 11.98
C ASP A 130 11.24 9.71 12.39
N SER A 131 10.49 10.26 11.43
CA SER A 131 9.45 11.27 11.71
C SER A 131 8.33 10.76 12.61
N GLU A 132 7.90 9.51 12.42
CA GLU A 132 6.77 8.95 13.17
C GLU A 132 7.17 8.60 14.62
N ARG A 133 8.43 8.24 14.88
CA ARG A 133 8.98 8.09 16.25
C ARG A 133 9.05 9.42 16.99
N GLU A 134 9.57 10.46 16.34
CA GLU A 134 9.61 11.81 16.89
C GLU A 134 8.21 12.30 17.27
N ARG A 135 7.24 12.12 16.35
CA ARG A 135 5.83 12.50 16.58
C ARG A 135 5.20 11.75 17.76
N ARG A 136 5.71 10.57 18.09
CA ARG A 136 5.23 9.72 19.20
C ARG A 136 6.04 9.90 20.49
N GLY A 137 7.14 10.66 20.46
CA GLY A 137 8.03 10.84 21.60
C GLY A 137 8.88 9.61 21.92
N GLU A 138 9.16 8.75 20.93
CA GLU A 138 9.97 7.54 21.06
C GLU A 138 11.46 7.77 20.66
N SER A 139 11.92 9.03 20.66
CA SER A 139 13.28 9.43 20.26
C SER A 139 14.38 8.93 21.20
#